data_AF-X7F9R1-F1
#
_entry.id   AF-X7F9R1-F1
#
_cell.length_a   1.000
_cell.length_b   1.000
_cell.length_c   1.000
_cell.angle_alpha   90.00
_cell.angle_beta   90.00
_cell.angle_gamma   90.00
#
_symmetry.space_group_name_H-M   'P 1'
#
loop_
_entity.id
_entity.type
_entity.pdbx_description
1 polymer ?
#
loop_
_entity_poly.entity_id
_entity_poly.type
_entity_poly.pdbx_seq_one_letter_code
_entity_poly.pdbx_strand_id
1 'polypeptide(L)'
;MTSATKTEPGAGTAAPEVPAGIRAMQAWVEIGTELWGFLADRLLTDVETQRALMRCTNPIDAQVALLRHGHRALEDYHREAGRLVQMLHRVPGAAEALDA
;
A
#
# COMPACT_ATOMS: atom_id res chain seq x y z
N MET A 1 16.46 43.58 48.44
CA MET A 1 15.45 42.56 48.79
C MET A 1 14.59 42.33 47.56
N THR A 2 14.73 41.15 46.99
CA THR A 2 14.32 40.77 45.62
C THR A 2 12.82 40.46 45.57
N SER A 3 12.13 41.01 44.57
CA SER A 3 10.72 40.79 44.29
C SER A 3 10.45 39.37 43.78
N ALA A 4 9.33 38.80 44.21
CA ALA A 4 8.72 37.60 43.66
C ALA A 4 7.87 37.93 42.43
N THR A 5 8.04 37.16 41.36
CA THR A 5 7.11 37.03 40.21
C THR A 5 7.20 35.58 39.75
N LYS A 6 6.16 34.77 39.99
CA LYS A 6 4.99 34.52 39.14
C LYS A 6 5.16 33.19 38.40
N THR A 7 4.48 32.18 38.93
CA THR A 7 4.31 30.84 38.35
C THR A 7 3.52 30.92 37.05
N GLU A 8 4.06 30.42 35.94
CA GLU A 8 3.31 30.22 34.70
C GLU A 8 2.64 28.84 34.68
N PRO A 9 1.36 28.74 34.27
CA PRO A 9 0.65 27.48 34.14
C PRO A 9 0.75 26.92 32.71
N GLY A 10 0.83 25.58 32.60
CA GLY A 10 0.37 24.85 31.43
C GLY A 10 1.44 24.46 30.41
N ALA A 11 2.41 23.64 30.82
CA ALA A 11 3.12 22.79 29.86
C ALA A 11 2.13 21.75 29.32
N GLY A 12 1.40 22.11 28.26
CA GLY A 12 0.77 21.14 27.40
C GLY A 12 1.88 20.22 26.88
N THR A 13 1.92 18.98 27.35
CA THR A 13 2.84 17.97 26.84
C THR A 13 2.58 17.79 25.36
N ALA A 14 3.41 18.42 24.53
CA ALA A 14 3.50 18.10 23.11
C ALA A 14 3.70 16.58 23.00
N ALA A 15 2.87 15.93 22.18
CA ALA A 15 3.04 14.51 21.91
C ALA A 15 4.48 14.27 21.44
N PRO A 16 5.16 13.19 21.89
CA PRO A 16 6.53 12.94 21.49
C PRO A 16 6.61 12.82 19.97
N GLU A 17 7.48 13.61 19.35
CA GLU A 17 7.72 13.50 17.91
C GLU A 17 8.32 12.12 17.60
N VAL A 18 7.65 11.34 16.75
CA VAL A 18 8.16 10.04 16.31
C VAL A 18 9.38 10.28 15.41
N PRO A 19 10.56 9.71 15.70
CA PRO A 19 11.76 9.89 14.87
C PRO A 19 11.52 9.51 13.40
N ALA A 20 12.15 10.24 12.47
CA ALA A 20 11.99 10.03 11.03
C ALA A 20 12.27 8.57 10.58
N GLY A 21 13.26 7.91 11.18
CA GLY A 21 13.55 6.50 10.90
C GLY A 21 12.43 5.53 11.28
N ILE A 22 11.73 5.78 12.40
CA ILE A 22 10.57 4.97 12.79
C ILE A 22 9.41 5.19 11.82
N ARG A 23 9.17 6.43 11.39
CA ARG A 23 8.14 6.75 10.39
C ARG A 23 8.43 6.10 9.02
N ALA A 24 9.69 6.11 8.59
CA ALA A 24 10.09 5.42 7.36
C ALA A 24 9.89 3.90 7.45
N MET A 25 10.25 3.29 8.58
CA MET A 25 9.99 1.88 8.82
C MET A 25 8.49 1.55 8.78
N GLN A 26 7.65 2.36 9.42
CA GLN A 26 6.19 2.20 9.39
C GLN A 26 5.65 2.29 7.96
N ALA A 27 6.07 3.29 7.18
CA ALA A 27 5.66 3.44 5.79
C ALA A 27 6.08 2.23 4.92
N TRP A 28 7.26 1.67 5.13
CA TRP A 28 7.69 0.44 4.45
C TRP A 28 6.87 -0.79 4.86
N VAL A 29 6.50 -0.91 6.13
CA VAL A 29 5.62 -1.99 6.60
C VAL A 29 4.23 -1.87 5.96
N GLU A 30 3.69 -0.65 5.84
CA GLU A 30 2.43 -0.40 5.14
C GLU A 30 2.51 -0.83 3.67
N ILE A 31 3.56 -0.41 2.95
CA ILE A 31 3.80 -0.82 1.55
C ILE A 31 3.88 -2.35 1.43
N GLY A 32 4.64 -3.01 2.30
CA GLY A 32 4.76 -4.46 2.30
C GLY A 32 3.43 -5.16 2.56
N THR A 33 2.62 -4.63 3.48
CA THR A 33 1.29 -5.17 3.80
C THR A 33 0.34 -5.05 2.61
N GLU A 34 0.37 -3.92 1.93
CA GLU A 34 -0.41 -3.69 0.72
C GLU A 34 -0.04 -4.68 -0.39
N LEU A 35 1.27 -4.81 -0.68
CA LEU A 35 1.77 -5.76 -1.69
C LEU A 35 1.35 -7.20 -1.41
N TRP A 36 1.39 -7.61 -0.14
CA TRP A 36 0.92 -8.94 0.26
C TRP A 36 -0.59 -9.12 0.06
N GLY A 37 -1.39 -8.09 0.39
CA GLY A 37 -2.83 -8.10 0.14
C GLY A 37 -3.14 -8.23 -1.35
N PHE A 38 -2.50 -7.41 -2.18
CA PHE A 38 -2.62 -7.46 -3.63
C PHE A 38 -2.25 -8.84 -4.20
N LEU A 39 -1.14 -9.43 -3.75
CA LEU A 39 -0.71 -10.74 -4.21
C LEU A 39 -1.72 -11.83 -3.82
N ALA A 40 -2.25 -11.79 -2.59
CA ALA A 40 -3.25 -12.76 -2.15
C ALA A 40 -4.53 -12.68 -3.00
N ASP A 41 -5.02 -11.48 -3.30
CA ASP A 41 -6.20 -11.27 -4.15
C ASP A 41 -5.96 -11.75 -5.59
N ARG A 42 -4.76 -11.53 -6.12
CA ARG A 42 -4.39 -11.97 -7.47
C ARG A 42 -4.35 -13.51 -7.58
N LEU A 43 -3.81 -14.18 -6.57
CA LEU A 43 -3.79 -15.64 -6.47
C LEU A 43 -5.20 -16.22 -6.36
N LEU A 44 -6.09 -15.58 -5.59
CA LEU A 44 -7.48 -16.02 -5.50
C LEU A 44 -8.18 -15.91 -6.86
N THR A 45 -7.97 -14.81 -7.57
CA THR A 45 -8.52 -14.57 -8.92
C THR A 45 -7.99 -15.60 -9.94
N ASP A 46 -6.73 -16.02 -9.82
CA ASP A 46 -6.15 -17.10 -10.65
C ASP A 46 -6.86 -18.44 -10.39
N VAL A 47 -7.05 -18.81 -9.12
CA VAL A 47 -7.74 -20.05 -8.74
C VAL A 47 -9.19 -20.04 -9.23
N GLU A 48 -9.89 -18.91 -9.11
CA GLU A 48 -11.24 -18.74 -9.64
C GLU A 48 -11.29 -18.93 -11.16
N THR A 49 -10.31 -18.37 -11.87
CA THR A 49 -10.21 -18.50 -13.32
C THR A 49 -9.94 -19.94 -13.73
N GLN A 50 -9.01 -20.63 -13.06
CA GLN A 50 -8.75 -22.05 -13.29
C GLN A 50 -10.00 -22.91 -13.02
N ARG A 51 -10.75 -22.62 -11.95
CA ARG A 51 -12.03 -23.30 -11.69
C ARG A 51 -13.06 -23.05 -12.80
N ALA A 52 -13.12 -21.83 -13.33
CA ALA A 52 -14.00 -21.52 -14.45
C ALA A 52 -13.60 -22.29 -15.71
N LEU A 53 -12.29 -22.32 -16.03
CA LEU A 53 -11.76 -23.06 -17.17
C LEU A 53 -12.06 -24.55 -17.11
N MET A 54 -11.94 -25.19 -15.94
CA MET A 54 -12.28 -26.61 -15.76
C MET A 54 -13.76 -26.92 -16.01
N ARG A 55 -14.64 -25.91 -16.00
CA ARG A 55 -16.08 -26.07 -16.28
C ARG A 55 -16.46 -25.77 -17.73
N CYS A 56 -15.55 -25.21 -18.51
CA CYS A 56 -15.80 -24.92 -19.92
C CYS A 56 -15.91 -26.22 -20.71
N THR A 57 -16.97 -26.37 -21.50
CA THR A 57 -17.19 -27.53 -22.39
C THR A 57 -16.80 -27.24 -23.83
N ASN A 58 -16.45 -25.99 -24.14
CA ASN A 58 -16.06 -25.53 -25.46
C ASN A 58 -14.85 -24.57 -25.38
N PRO A 59 -13.92 -24.63 -26.35
CA PRO A 59 -12.72 -23.79 -26.36
C PRO A 59 -12.99 -22.28 -26.47
N ILE A 60 -14.10 -21.86 -27.09
CA ILE A 60 -14.42 -20.42 -27.19
C ILE A 60 -14.75 -19.84 -25.80
N ASP A 61 -15.47 -20.58 -24.95
CA ASP A 61 -15.78 -20.13 -23.59
C ASP A 61 -14.52 -20.00 -22.75
N ALA A 62 -13.57 -20.92 -22.93
CA ALA A 62 -12.27 -20.87 -22.28
C ALA A 62 -11.45 -19.64 -22.74
N GLN A 63 -11.46 -19.32 -24.04
CA GLN A 63 -10.81 -18.11 -24.56
C GLN A 63 -11.42 -16.84 -23.98
N VAL A 64 -12.75 -16.75 -23.89
CA VAL A 64 -13.44 -15.61 -23.29
C VAL A 64 -13.09 -15.47 -21.81
N ALA A 65 -13.02 -16.57 -21.07
CA ALA A 65 -12.61 -16.56 -19.66
C ALA A 65 -11.17 -16.05 -19.50
N LEU A 66 -10.23 -16.50 -20.35
CA LEU A 66 -8.84 -16.04 -20.34
C LEU A 66 -8.71 -14.56 -20.71
N LEU A 67 -9.43 -14.08 -21.72
CA LEU A 67 -9.41 -12.67 -22.13
C LEU A 67 -9.92 -11.76 -21.01
N ARG A 68 -11.04 -12.14 -20.38
CA ARG A 68 -11.58 -11.41 -19.22
C ARG A 68 -10.58 -11.37 -18.06
N HIS A 69 -9.96 -12.51 -17.77
CA HIS A 69 -8.94 -12.61 -16.74
C HIS A 69 -7.73 -11.70 -17.03
N GLY A 70 -7.21 -11.75 -18.26
CA GLY A 70 -6.08 -10.92 -18.67
C GLY A 70 -6.38 -9.43 -18.61
N HIS A 71 -7.56 -9.02 -19.08
CA HIS A 71 -7.99 -7.63 -19.00
C HIS A 71 -8.07 -7.15 -17.55
N ARG A 72 -8.72 -7.93 -16.68
CA ARG A 72 -8.81 -7.61 -15.24
C ARG A 72 -7.43 -7.53 -14.58
N ALA A 73 -6.53 -8.46 -14.91
CA ALA A 73 -5.17 -8.44 -14.37
C ALA A 73 -4.45 -7.13 -14.71
N LEU A 74 -4.56 -6.65 -15.95
CA LEU A 74 -3.95 -5.38 -16.37
C LEU A 74 -4.53 -4.19 -15.58
N GLU A 75 -5.84 -4.15 -15.39
CA GLU A 75 -6.49 -3.09 -14.60
C GLU A 75 -6.04 -3.11 -13.15
N ASP A 76 -5.99 -4.29 -12.53
CA ASP A 76 -5.60 -4.46 -11.14
C ASP A 76 -4.13 -4.06 -10.93
N TYR A 77 -3.21 -4.49 -11.81
CA TYR A 77 -1.79 -4.06 -11.75
C TYR A 77 -1.63 -2.55 -11.97
N HIS A 78 -2.38 -1.96 -12.90
CA HIS A 78 -2.33 -0.52 -13.14
C HIS A 78 -2.79 0.27 -11.91
N ARG A 79 -3.91 -0.14 -11.30
CA ARG A 79 -4.44 0.46 -10.07
C ARG A 79 -3.44 0.33 -8.93
N GLU A 80 -2.86 -0.85 -8.76
CA GLU A 80 -1.91 -1.12 -7.69
C GLU A 80 -0.63 -0.30 -7.84
N ALA A 81 -0.08 -0.22 -9.06
CA ALA A 81 1.08 0.64 -9.33
C ALA A 81 0.81 2.10 -8.93
N GLY A 82 -0.37 2.63 -9.27
CA GLY A 82 -0.77 3.98 -8.86
C GLY A 82 -0.88 4.15 -7.35
N ARG A 83 -1.35 3.11 -6.64
CA ARG A 83 -1.46 3.11 -5.18
C ARG A 83 -0.07 3.07 -4.52
N LEU A 84 0.82 2.22 -5.00
CA LEU A 84 2.19 2.11 -4.49
C LEU A 84 2.97 3.42 -4.66
N VAL A 85 2.82 4.11 -5.80
CA VAL A 85 3.41 5.45 -6.00
C VAL A 85 2.90 6.44 -4.93
N GLN A 86 1.61 6.43 -4.62
CA GLN A 86 1.05 7.29 -3.57
C GLN A 86 1.59 6.94 -2.17
N MET A 87 1.80 5.66 -1.89
CA MET A 87 2.38 5.22 -0.62
C MET A 87 3.86 5.59 -0.51
N LEU A 88 4.61 5.48 -1.60
CA LEU A 88 6.02 5.83 -1.66
C LEU A 88 6.26 7.31 -1.37
N HIS A 89 5.38 8.20 -1.84
CA HIS A 89 5.43 9.63 -1.48
C HIS A 89 5.26 9.92 0.02
N ARG A 90 4.76 8.96 0.81
CA ARG A 90 4.64 9.09 2.27
C ARG A 90 5.88 8.61 3.02
N VAL A 91 6.79 7.90 2.34
CA VAL A 91 8.04 7.43 2.94
C VAL A 91 9.00 8.62 3.06
N PRO A 92 9.41 9.01 4.29
CA PRO A 92 10.39 10.08 4.48
C PRO A 92 11.70 9.77 3.73
N GLY A 93 12.16 10.71 2.91
CA GLY A 93 13.42 10.58 2.15
C GLY A 93 13.32 9.72 0.88
N ALA A 94 12.16 9.17 0.52
CA ALA A 94 12.04 8.33 -0.69
C ALA A 94 12.24 9.10 -2.00
N ALA A 95 11.94 10.41 -2.04
CA ALA A 95 12.23 11.25 -3.20
C ALA A 95 13.74 11.29 -3.52
N GLU A 96 14.59 11.42 -2.49
CA GLU A 96 16.05 11.43 -2.65
C GLU A 96 16.60 10.09 -3.15
N ALA A 97 15.92 8.98 -2.87
CA ALA A 97 16.31 7.64 -3.32
C ALA A 97 15.86 7.31 -4.75
N LEU A 98 14.84 8.00 -5.28
CA LEU A 98 14.35 7.81 -6.65
C LEU A 98 15.10 8.68 -7.68
N ASP A 99 15.66 9.79 -7.22
CA ASP A 99 16.45 10.73 -8.03
C ASP A 99 17.96 10.44 -8.02
N ALA A 100 18.40 9.37 -7.34
CA ALA A 100 19.79 8.90 -7.23
C ALA A 100 20.11 7.77 -8.22
#